data_AF-A0A817KUI2-F1
#
_entry.id   AF-A0A817KUI2-F1
#
_cell.length_a   1.000
_cell.length_b   1.000
_cell.length_c   1.000
_cell.angle_alpha   90.00
_cell.angle_beta   90.00
_cell.angle_gamma   90.00
#
_symmetry.space_group_name_H-M   'P 1'
#
loop_
_entity.id
_entity.type
_entity.pdbx_description
1 polymer ?
#
loop_
_entity_poly.entity_id
_entity_poly.type
_entity_poly.pdbx_seq_one_letter_code
_entity_poly.pdbx_strand_id
1 'polypeptide(L)'
;SVELCPDNETRGKKLHLLVTFGNGSSQYSQVTPDRFNFSTSYTQQFQPITYDGSFSFINRINDDTKGAWHTDATDHTGDPGGYMFLVNADPRPGQFYNSTVNNLCIGLRYEFSAYLANIVRPLGTIKPNVRFEIRSPPP
;
A
#
# COMPACT_ATOMS: atom_id res chain seq x y z
N SER A 1 -2.41 -21.85 -10.74
CA SER A 1 -1.85 -22.39 -11.99
C SER A 1 -1.48 -21.22 -12.88
N VAL A 2 -0.42 -21.37 -13.68
CA VAL A 2 -0.05 -20.39 -14.70
C VAL A 2 -0.59 -20.94 -16.02
N GLU A 3 -1.42 -20.16 -16.72
CA GLU A 3 -2.09 -20.61 -17.94
C GLU A 3 -1.43 -20.01 -19.19
N LEU A 4 -1.50 -20.75 -20.29
CA LEU A 4 -1.20 -20.21 -21.62
C LEU A 4 -2.37 -19.31 -22.02
N CYS A 5 -2.10 -18.01 -22.13
CA CYS A 5 -3.09 -17.03 -22.57
C CYS A 5 -3.66 -17.44 -23.95
N PRO A 6 -5.00 -17.50 -24.14
CA PRO A 6 -5.57 -17.61 -25.48
C PRO A 6 -5.23 -16.34 -26.28
N ASP A 7 -5.02 -16.49 -27.60
CA ASP A 7 -4.54 -15.43 -28.51
C ASP A 7 -5.36 -14.11 -28.45
N ASN A 8 -6.58 -14.14 -27.90
CA ASN A 8 -7.46 -12.98 -27.69
C ASN A 8 -7.25 -12.21 -26.37
N GLU A 9 -6.37 -12.64 -25.45
CA GLU A 9 -5.87 -11.77 -24.36
C GLU A 9 -4.75 -10.82 -24.84
N THR A 10 -4.47 -10.81 -26.14
CA THR A 10 -3.62 -9.79 -26.75
C THR A 10 -4.29 -8.41 -26.63
N ARG A 11 -3.68 -7.55 -25.79
CA ARG A 11 -3.79 -6.09 -25.86
C ARG A 11 -5.01 -5.43 -25.20
N GLY A 12 -5.65 -6.08 -24.23
CA GLY A 12 -6.48 -5.39 -23.23
C GLY A 12 -5.65 -5.01 -22.01
N LYS A 13 -5.78 -3.78 -21.48
CA LYS A 13 -5.19 -3.39 -20.16
C LYS A 13 -5.97 -4.08 -19.02
N LYS A 14 -5.94 -5.41 -18.96
CA LYS A 14 -6.53 -6.16 -17.86
C LYS A 14 -5.73 -5.85 -16.60
N LEU A 15 -6.38 -5.19 -15.65
CA LEU A 15 -5.77 -4.83 -14.39
C LEU A 15 -5.84 -6.04 -13.46
N HIS A 16 -4.68 -6.66 -13.22
CA HIS A 16 -4.58 -7.84 -12.35
C HIS A 16 -4.53 -7.49 -10.86
N LEU A 17 -4.17 -6.25 -10.55
CA LEU A 17 -4.12 -5.72 -9.19
C LEU A 17 -4.47 -4.23 -9.20
N LEU A 18 -5.45 -3.83 -8.39
CA LEU A 18 -5.76 -2.45 -8.08
C LEU A 18 -6.06 -2.34 -6.60
N VAL A 19 -5.31 -1.50 -5.89
CA VAL A 19 -5.54 -1.25 -4.47
C VAL A 19 -5.61 0.25 -4.25
N THR A 20 -6.80 0.72 -3.88
CA THR A 20 -7.09 2.11 -3.53
C THR A 20 -7.39 2.28 -2.04
N PHE A 21 -7.36 1.19 -1.27
CA PHE A 21 -7.77 1.13 0.14
C PHE A 21 -9.21 1.61 0.44
N GLY A 22 -10.01 1.85 -0.60
CA GLY A 22 -11.41 2.28 -0.49
C GLY A 22 -11.56 3.74 -0.05
N ASN A 23 -12.76 4.13 0.37
CA ASN A 23 -13.04 5.47 0.86
C ASN A 23 -14.03 5.47 2.04
N GLY A 24 -14.12 6.60 2.73
CA GLY A 24 -15.03 6.79 3.84
C GLY A 24 -14.91 8.16 4.52
N SER A 25 -15.88 8.46 5.37
CA SER A 25 -15.93 9.72 6.13
C SER A 25 -15.07 9.70 7.39
N SER A 26 -14.93 8.52 8.02
CA SER A 26 -14.10 8.34 9.22
C SER A 26 -12.63 8.50 8.88
N GLN A 27 -11.87 9.20 9.73
CA GLN A 27 -10.45 9.41 9.51
C GLN A 27 -9.67 8.09 9.39
N TYR A 28 -9.94 7.14 10.30
CA TYR A 28 -9.33 5.82 10.32
C TYR A 28 -10.32 4.78 9.81
N SER A 29 -9.97 4.07 8.74
CA SER A 29 -10.80 2.98 8.23
C SER A 29 -10.72 1.76 9.16
N GLN A 30 -11.86 1.10 9.38
CA GLN A 30 -11.95 -0.14 10.17
C GLN A 30 -11.68 -1.40 9.33
N VAL A 31 -11.40 -1.24 8.05
CA VAL A 31 -11.17 -2.37 7.13
C VAL A 31 -9.79 -2.95 7.35
N THR A 32 -9.66 -4.26 7.20
CA THR A 32 -8.39 -4.97 7.42
C THR A 32 -7.66 -5.27 6.11
N PRO A 33 -6.36 -5.58 6.14
CA PRO A 33 -5.56 -5.95 4.96
C PRO A 33 -6.19 -7.04 4.09
N ASP A 34 -6.88 -8.00 4.69
CA ASP A 34 -7.55 -9.09 3.99
C ASP A 34 -8.56 -8.59 2.94
N ARG A 35 -9.20 -7.45 3.18
CA ARG A 35 -10.12 -6.82 2.21
C ARG A 35 -9.43 -6.49 0.88
N PHE A 36 -8.12 -6.25 0.93
CA PHE A 36 -7.30 -5.87 -0.21
C PHE A 36 -6.32 -6.98 -0.63
N ASN A 37 -6.51 -8.20 -0.11
CA ASN A 37 -5.69 -9.38 -0.44
C ASN A 37 -4.18 -9.16 -0.23
N PHE A 38 -3.80 -8.53 0.88
CA PHE A 38 -2.40 -8.47 1.29
C PHE A 38 -2.23 -8.85 2.76
N SER A 39 -1.06 -9.39 3.08
CA SER A 39 -0.62 -9.67 4.45
C SER A 39 0.51 -8.72 4.86
N THR A 40 0.73 -8.60 6.16
CA THR A 40 1.72 -7.68 6.73
C THR A 40 2.22 -8.20 8.07
N SER A 41 3.48 -7.88 8.40
CA SER A 41 4.04 -8.11 9.74
C SER A 41 3.71 -6.96 10.72
N TYR A 42 3.02 -5.92 10.26
CA TYR A 42 2.74 -4.71 11.03
C TYR A 42 1.37 -4.79 11.72
N THR A 43 1.22 -4.07 12.82
CA THR A 43 -0.03 -4.03 13.58
C THR A 43 -0.91 -2.86 13.14
N GLN A 44 -2.15 -3.15 12.77
CA GLN A 44 -3.12 -2.10 12.42
C GLN A 44 -3.53 -1.31 13.67
N GLN A 45 -3.62 0.01 13.52
CA GLN A 45 -4.17 0.93 14.51
C GLN A 45 -5.36 1.68 13.91
N PHE A 46 -6.30 2.07 14.76
CA PHE A 46 -7.49 2.86 14.39
C PHE A 46 -7.47 4.26 15.03
N GLN A 47 -6.27 4.74 15.30
CA GLN A 47 -5.92 5.95 16.03
C GLN A 47 -4.55 6.43 15.51
N PRO A 48 -4.06 7.61 15.93
CA PRO A 48 -2.72 8.05 15.54
C PRO A 48 -1.65 6.96 15.78
N ILE A 49 -0.86 6.65 14.76
CA ILE A 49 0.16 5.61 14.81
C ILE A 49 1.43 6.13 15.51
N THR A 50 1.55 5.88 16.80
CA THR A 50 2.70 6.32 17.61
C THR A 50 3.75 5.23 17.84
N TYR A 51 3.47 4.00 17.42
CA TYR A 51 4.33 2.84 17.66
C TYR A 51 5.01 2.38 16.39
N ASP A 52 6.29 2.03 16.49
CA ASP A 52 7.03 1.42 15.40
C ASP A 52 6.38 0.07 15.01
N GLY A 53 6.47 -0.30 13.72
CA GLY A 53 5.85 -1.53 13.25
C GLY A 53 4.32 -1.48 13.19
N SER A 54 3.74 -0.28 13.07
CA SER A 54 2.28 -0.10 12.99
C SER A 54 1.83 0.61 11.71
N PHE A 55 0.54 0.47 11.41
CA PHE A 55 -0.06 1.12 10.24
C PHE A 55 -1.52 1.50 10.48
N SER A 56 -2.03 2.39 9.63
CA SER A 56 -3.45 2.70 9.54
C SER A 56 -3.85 2.96 8.08
N PHE A 57 -5.14 2.77 7.78
CA PHE A 57 -5.74 3.35 6.58
C PHE A 57 -6.37 4.69 6.94
N ILE A 58 -5.87 5.79 6.39
CA ILE A 58 -6.30 7.15 6.72
C ILE A 58 -6.76 7.91 5.50
N ASN A 59 -7.82 8.72 5.61
CA ASN A 59 -8.34 9.50 4.47
C ASN A 59 -7.74 10.90 4.34
N ARG A 60 -6.94 11.30 5.34
CA ARG A 60 -6.17 12.55 5.34
C ARG A 60 -4.98 12.42 6.28
N ILE A 61 -3.87 13.05 5.94
CA ILE A 61 -2.72 13.18 6.85
C ILE A 61 -3.10 14.14 7.99
N ASN A 62 -2.78 13.77 9.23
CA ASN A 62 -3.08 14.58 10.42
C ASN A 62 -1.84 15.20 11.05
N ASP A 63 -2.07 16.17 11.93
CA ASP A 63 -1.03 16.84 12.72
C ASP A 63 -0.45 15.97 13.85
N ASP A 64 -1.11 14.88 14.22
CA ASP A 64 -0.58 13.96 15.25
C ASP A 64 0.67 13.22 14.79
N THR A 65 0.93 13.19 13.48
CA THR A 65 2.19 12.70 12.92
C THR A 65 3.29 13.74 13.16
N LYS A 66 4.07 13.57 14.23
CA LYS A 66 5.14 14.51 14.61
C LYS A 66 6.07 14.82 13.44
N GLY A 67 6.19 16.10 13.11
CA GLY A 67 7.05 16.55 12.01
C GLY A 67 6.45 16.34 10.62
N ALA A 68 5.14 16.13 10.51
CA ALA A 68 4.45 16.13 9.23
C ALA A 68 4.57 17.48 8.51
N TRP A 69 4.57 17.43 7.18
CA TRP A 69 4.67 18.61 6.29
C TRP A 69 3.59 18.63 5.20
N HIS A 70 2.77 17.59 5.15
CA HIS A 70 1.63 17.43 4.23
C HIS A 70 0.32 17.26 5.00
N THR A 71 0.14 17.99 6.11
CA THR A 71 -1.13 17.98 6.86
C THR A 71 -2.31 18.26 5.93
N ASP A 72 -3.42 17.56 6.16
CA ASP A 72 -4.66 17.61 5.39
C ASP A 72 -4.57 17.12 3.93
N ALA A 73 -3.40 16.68 3.46
CA ALA A 73 -3.32 16.05 2.16
C ALA A 73 -4.11 14.72 2.14
N THR A 74 -4.85 14.51 1.06
CA THR A 74 -5.61 13.29 0.78
C THR A 74 -4.76 12.28 0.01
N ASP A 75 -5.32 11.11 -0.25
CA ASP A 75 -4.67 10.11 -1.08
C ASP A 75 -4.62 10.54 -2.57
N HIS A 76 -3.92 9.76 -3.39
CA HIS A 76 -3.67 10.10 -4.80
C HIS A 76 -4.82 9.69 -5.75
N THR A 77 -5.80 8.92 -5.29
CA THR A 77 -6.88 8.38 -6.15
C THR A 77 -7.79 9.46 -6.73
N GLY A 78 -7.94 10.57 -5.99
CA GLY A 78 -8.79 11.70 -6.37
C GLY A 78 -10.27 11.51 -6.03
N ASP A 79 -10.66 10.40 -5.38
CA ASP A 79 -12.03 10.21 -4.93
C ASP A 79 -12.27 10.81 -3.53
N PRO A 80 -13.48 11.36 -3.27
CA PRO A 80 -13.78 11.96 -1.97
C PRO A 80 -13.64 10.96 -0.82
N GLY A 81 -12.75 11.27 0.13
CA GLY A 81 -12.52 10.44 1.31
C GLY A 81 -11.72 9.16 1.02
N GLY A 82 -10.97 9.10 -0.08
CA GLY A 82 -10.06 8.00 -0.40
C GLY A 82 -9.06 7.73 0.71
N TYR A 83 -8.88 6.46 1.06
CA TYR A 83 -7.94 6.02 2.08
C TYR A 83 -6.55 5.78 1.49
N MET A 84 -5.52 6.19 2.21
CA MET A 84 -4.13 5.81 1.96
C MET A 84 -3.63 4.85 3.04
N PHE A 85 -2.64 4.05 2.69
CA PHE A 85 -1.94 3.16 3.62
C PHE A 85 -0.77 3.90 4.29
N LEU A 86 -1.00 4.40 5.52
CA LEU A 86 0.01 5.07 6.32
C LEU A 86 0.77 4.07 7.18
N VAL A 87 2.10 4.07 7.08
CA VAL A 87 2.99 3.14 7.79
C VAL A 87 3.95 3.91 8.69
N ASN A 88 4.02 3.55 9.97
CA ASN A 88 5.12 3.91 10.84
C ASN A 88 6.11 2.74 10.90
N ALA A 89 7.14 2.81 10.08
CA ALA A 89 8.13 1.75 9.88
C ALA A 89 8.91 1.41 11.16
N ASP A 90 9.23 0.14 11.36
CA ASP A 90 10.12 -0.29 12.44
C ASP A 90 11.60 -0.03 12.07
N PRO A 91 12.49 0.32 13.02
CA PRO A 91 13.92 0.40 12.80
C PRO A 91 14.54 -0.90 12.26
N ARG A 92 13.95 -2.05 12.58
CA ARG A 92 14.27 -3.35 12.00
C ARG A 92 13.47 -3.55 10.70
N PRO A 93 14.11 -3.99 9.61
CA PRO A 93 13.40 -4.26 8.36
C PRO A 93 12.23 -5.23 8.56
N GLY A 94 11.04 -4.81 8.11
CA GLY A 94 9.81 -5.61 8.19
C GLY A 94 9.02 -5.51 6.90
N GLN A 95 8.13 -6.47 6.68
CA GLN A 95 7.28 -6.54 5.50
C GLN A 95 5.92 -5.89 5.81
N PHE A 96 5.77 -4.61 5.48
CA PHE A 96 4.51 -3.91 5.69
C PHE A 96 3.44 -4.22 4.62
N TYR A 97 3.82 -4.78 3.47
CA TYR A 97 2.90 -5.20 2.41
C TYR A 97 3.40 -6.45 1.69
N ASN A 98 2.53 -7.44 1.52
CA ASN A 98 2.77 -8.63 0.71
C ASN A 98 1.47 -9.11 0.08
N SER A 99 1.44 -9.20 -1.24
CA SER A 99 0.26 -9.66 -1.96
C SER A 99 0.67 -10.65 -3.05
N THR A 100 -0.20 -11.61 -3.33
CA THR A 100 -0.03 -12.57 -4.41
C THR A 100 -0.98 -12.21 -5.55
N VAL A 101 -0.41 -11.93 -6.72
CA VAL A 101 -1.18 -11.71 -7.94
C VAL A 101 -1.30 -13.06 -8.67
N ASN A 102 -2.53 -13.53 -8.82
CA ASN A 102 -2.84 -14.80 -9.47
C ASN A 102 -3.28 -14.59 -10.93
N ASN A 103 -3.39 -15.70 -11.67
CA ASN A 103 -3.92 -15.73 -13.04
C ASN A 103 -3.10 -14.83 -13.99
N LEU A 104 -1.78 -14.83 -13.80
CA LEU A 104 -0.83 -14.28 -14.75
C LEU A 104 -0.53 -15.31 -15.84
N CYS A 105 -0.23 -14.84 -17.04
CA CYS A 105 0.14 -15.64 -18.18
C CYS A 105 1.65 -15.63 -18.42
N ILE A 106 2.15 -16.75 -18.93
CA ILE A 106 3.52 -16.86 -19.43
C ILE A 106 3.67 -16.04 -20.71
N GLY A 107 4.85 -15.45 -20.91
CA GLY A 107 5.20 -14.73 -22.13
C GLY A 107 4.68 -13.30 -22.19
N LEU A 108 3.94 -12.83 -21.17
CA LEU A 108 3.51 -11.44 -21.05
C LEU A 108 4.46 -10.61 -20.19
N ARG A 109 4.58 -9.32 -20.54
CA ARG A 109 5.23 -8.31 -19.70
C ARG A 109 4.17 -7.64 -18.83
N TYR A 110 4.36 -7.70 -17.53
CA TYR A 110 3.56 -6.98 -16.55
C TYR A 110 4.25 -5.71 -16.10
N GLU A 111 3.45 -4.69 -15.76
CA GLU A 111 3.93 -3.45 -15.16
C GLU A 111 3.35 -3.32 -13.76
N PHE A 112 4.19 -2.89 -12.82
CA PHE A 112 3.80 -2.55 -11.47
C PHE A 112 4.10 -1.06 -11.25
N SER A 113 3.14 -0.35 -10.68
CA SER A 113 3.28 1.04 -10.25
C SER A 113 2.62 1.24 -8.89
N ALA A 114 3.16 2.19 -8.13
CA ALA A 114 2.62 2.59 -6.84
C ALA A 114 2.91 4.07 -6.60
N TYR A 115 2.02 4.74 -5.89
CA TYR A 115 2.25 6.08 -5.36
C TYR A 115 2.76 5.97 -3.92
N LEU A 116 3.89 6.61 -3.65
CA LEU A 116 4.53 6.59 -2.33
C LEU A 116 5.01 8.00 -2.00
N ALA A 117 4.75 8.44 -0.77
CA ALA A 117 5.21 9.73 -0.26
C ALA A 117 5.83 9.56 1.13
N ASN A 118 6.92 10.29 1.39
CA ASN A 118 7.42 10.47 2.74
C ASN A 118 6.72 11.67 3.38
N ILE A 119 5.94 11.42 4.43
CA ILE A 119 5.10 12.46 5.03
C ILE A 119 5.73 13.15 6.25
N VAL A 120 6.94 12.75 6.65
CA VAL A 120 7.68 13.34 7.79
C VAL A 120 8.91 14.10 7.29
N ARG A 121 9.16 15.29 7.83
CA ARG A 121 10.36 16.08 7.51
C ARG A 121 11.62 15.32 7.94
N PRO A 122 12.71 15.36 7.16
CA PRO A 122 13.97 14.70 7.49
C PRO A 122 14.79 15.48 8.53
N LEU A 123 14.21 15.74 9.71
CA LEU A 123 14.84 16.48 10.81
C LEU A 123 15.44 15.51 11.84
N GLY A 124 16.50 14.80 11.45
CA GLY A 124 17.19 13.84 12.33
C GLY A 124 16.44 12.51 12.53
N THR A 125 15.46 12.23 11.69
CA THR A 125 14.69 10.97 11.67
C THR A 125 15.34 9.92 10.77
N ILE A 126 14.97 8.65 10.99
CA ILE A 126 15.36 7.55 10.10
C ILE A 126 14.72 7.78 8.73
N LYS A 127 15.53 7.79 7.67
CA LYS A 127 15.02 7.96 6.31
C LYS A 127 14.32 6.70 5.84
N PRO A 128 13.16 6.81 5.15
CA PRO A 128 12.52 5.66 4.54
C PRO A 128 13.46 4.97 3.55
N ASN A 129 13.59 3.65 3.67
CA ASN A 129 14.30 2.80 2.72
C ASN A 129 13.36 1.68 2.28
N VAL A 130 12.65 1.93 1.19
CA VAL A 130 11.61 1.02 0.68
C VAL A 130 12.16 0.22 -0.50
N ARG A 131 12.01 -1.10 -0.43
CA ARG A 131 12.36 -2.02 -1.52
C ARG A 131 11.09 -2.71 -2.01
N PHE A 132 10.80 -2.56 -3.29
CA PHE A 132 9.83 -3.41 -3.98
C PHE A 132 10.52 -4.68 -4.46
N GLU A 133 9.85 -5.81 -4.28
CA GLU A 133 10.34 -7.10 -4.74
C GLU A 133 9.19 -7.90 -5.35
N ILE A 134 9.38 -8.34 -6.59
CA ILE A 134 8.45 -9.20 -7.31
C ILE A 134 9.13 -10.56 -7.42
N ARG A 135 8.48 -11.59 -6.90
CA ARG A 135 8.98 -12.96 -6.92
C ARG A 135 7.97 -13.86 -7.63
N SER A 136 8.48 -14.79 -8.41
CA SER A 136 7.70 -15.97 -8.78
C SER A 136 7.43 -16.82 -7.53
N PRO A 137 6.33 -17.60 -7.49
CA PRO A 137 6.14 -18.58 -6.43
C PRO A 137 7.36 -19.50 -6.34
N PRO A 138 7.73 -19.98 -5.13
CA PRO A 138 8.70 -21.07 -5.01
C PRO A 138 8.25 -22.26 -5.88
N PRO A 139 9.20 -23.01 -6.48
CA PRO A 139 8.89 -24.22 -7.22
C PRO A 139 8.16 -25.26 -6.37
#